data_AF-A0A916CL26-F1
#
_entry.id   AF-A0A916CL26-F1
#
_cell.length_a   1.000
_cell.length_b   1.000
_cell.length_c   1.000
_cell.angle_alpha   90.00
_cell.angle_beta   90.00
_cell.angle_gamma   90.00
#
_symmetry.space_group_name_H-M   'P 1'
#
loop_
_entity.id
_entity.type
_entity.pdbx_description
1 polymer ?
#
loop_
_entity_poly.entity_id
_entity_poly.type
_entity_poly.pdbx_seq_one_letter_code
_entity_poly.pdbx_strand_id
1 'polypeptide(L)'
;MMIYVKVASRQAIGRPNTLSKLCMSGAVTLNVVYIFPLSGAFGYDTIIAKPFCLVRDLFYKTGLASLPGNDAEREMLWYIVRYAEFEQLIAPQIDRYIEGKSTKNPKQLVLWTDEIYEHIHELPKKSFRDPWFTARRYNIFCDVVWSYIAFRPSLVSELAGENKNIHPFLKDPKEIARIEEILRIFSTFREQIKTREPEGLKYFNSLPERWYGDLNVIYMATLYILVHRDITGTLSCDDPVVKLYLQTRNSLLYDVANDVRLTSEKQQEIKDDLSASLDNGLEKAIALKCPQLMKKPDQPIDMRQWRQSDQ
;
A
#
# COMPACT_ATOMS: atom_id res chain seq x y z
N MET A 1 18.16 6.46 1.10
CA MET A 1 19.55 6.16 0.68
C MET A 1 20.24 5.07 1.53
N MET A 2 20.22 5.16 2.87
CA MET A 2 20.94 4.22 3.76
C MET A 2 20.41 2.76 3.75
N ILE A 3 19.13 2.54 3.43
CA ILE A 3 18.50 1.21 3.31
C ILE A 3 19.05 0.46 2.09
N TYR A 4 19.17 1.14 0.94
CA TYR A 4 19.57 0.54 -0.33
C TYR A 4 21.06 0.09 -0.33
N VAL A 5 21.94 0.85 0.31
CA VAL A 5 23.36 0.50 0.48
C VAL A 5 23.55 -0.68 1.45
N LYS A 6 22.70 -0.80 2.49
CA LYS A 6 22.68 -1.96 3.39
C LYS A 6 22.15 -3.24 2.73
N VAL A 7 21.17 -3.12 1.82
CA VAL A 7 20.64 -4.25 1.05
C VAL A 7 21.71 -4.81 0.10
N ALA A 8 22.38 -3.96 -0.67
CA ALA A 8 23.45 -4.39 -1.59
C ALA A 8 24.62 -5.08 -0.86
N SER A 9 25.00 -4.59 0.33
CA SER A 9 26.09 -5.17 1.13
C SER A 9 25.71 -6.45 1.88
N ARG A 10 24.46 -6.62 2.34
CA ARG A 10 24.01 -7.84 3.03
C ARG A 10 23.67 -8.99 2.10
N GLN A 11 23.20 -8.71 0.89
CA GLN A 11 22.99 -9.74 -0.12
C GLN A 11 24.30 -10.41 -0.56
N ALA A 12 25.47 -9.81 -0.31
CA ALA A 12 26.77 -10.36 -0.70
C ALA A 12 27.22 -11.60 0.12
N ILE A 13 26.80 -11.75 1.37
CA ILE A 13 27.40 -12.75 2.28
C ILE A 13 26.63 -14.09 2.25
N GLY A 14 27.26 -15.16 1.72
CA GLY A 14 26.88 -16.55 2.01
C GLY A 14 25.76 -17.22 1.20
N ARG A 15 25.45 -16.77 -0.04
CA ARG A 15 24.44 -17.43 -0.91
C ARG A 15 24.96 -17.75 -2.32
N PRO A 16 24.53 -18.86 -2.96
CA PRO A 16 25.18 -19.45 -4.14
C PRO A 16 25.02 -18.71 -5.48
N ASN A 17 24.33 -17.56 -5.53
CA ASN A 17 23.98 -16.92 -6.81
C ASN A 17 24.62 -15.54 -6.99
N THR A 18 25.94 -15.52 -7.25
CA THR A 18 26.74 -14.30 -7.44
C THR A 18 26.24 -13.43 -8.59
N LEU A 19 25.78 -14.04 -9.69
CA LEU A 19 25.27 -13.32 -10.85
C LEU A 19 23.98 -12.56 -10.51
N SER A 20 23.01 -13.22 -9.88
CA SER A 20 21.76 -12.56 -9.45
C SER A 20 22.05 -11.34 -8.59
N LYS A 21 22.97 -11.46 -7.63
CA LYS A 21 23.38 -10.37 -6.73
C LYS A 21 24.03 -9.21 -7.46
N LEU A 22 24.99 -9.47 -8.34
CA LEU A 22 25.67 -8.42 -9.13
C LEU A 22 24.66 -7.69 -10.01
N CYS A 23 23.80 -8.45 -10.68
CA CYS A 23 22.73 -7.90 -11.51
C CYS A 23 21.75 -7.03 -10.69
N MET A 24 21.31 -7.50 -9.53
CA MET A 24 20.39 -6.76 -8.68
C MET A 24 21.02 -5.53 -8.05
N SER A 25 22.25 -5.65 -7.57
CA SER A 25 23.00 -4.49 -7.08
C SER A 25 23.17 -3.44 -8.18
N GLY A 26 23.49 -3.86 -9.41
CA GLY A 26 23.58 -2.95 -10.55
C GLY A 26 22.25 -2.26 -10.85
N ALA A 27 21.14 -2.98 -10.84
CA ALA A 27 19.80 -2.40 -11.02
C ALA A 27 19.46 -1.36 -9.92
N VAL A 28 19.74 -1.67 -8.66
CA VAL A 28 19.53 -0.75 -7.53
C VAL A 28 20.44 0.47 -7.64
N THR A 29 21.71 0.28 -7.98
CA THR A 29 22.64 1.40 -8.19
C THR A 29 22.17 2.31 -9.31
N LEU A 30 21.70 1.75 -10.43
CA LEU A 30 21.14 2.53 -11.53
C LEU A 30 19.92 3.35 -11.10
N ASN A 31 18.99 2.75 -10.34
CA ASN A 31 17.86 3.47 -9.75
C ASN A 31 18.33 4.67 -8.92
N VAL A 32 19.18 4.43 -7.92
CA VAL A 32 19.53 5.42 -6.90
C VAL A 32 20.48 6.51 -7.40
N VAL A 33 21.47 6.15 -8.22
CA VAL A 33 22.54 7.07 -8.63
C VAL A 33 22.18 7.82 -9.91
N TYR A 34 21.43 7.20 -10.80
CA TYR A 34 21.17 7.77 -12.13
C TYR A 34 19.68 8.04 -12.36
N ILE A 35 18.82 7.03 -12.30
CA ILE A 35 17.43 7.16 -12.73
C ILE A 35 16.67 8.14 -11.84
N PHE A 36 16.70 8.01 -10.51
CA PHE A 36 15.94 8.89 -9.63
C PHE A 36 16.40 10.35 -9.71
N PRO A 37 17.71 10.67 -9.60
CA PRO A 37 18.17 12.05 -9.72
C PRO A 37 17.88 12.67 -11.09
N LEU A 38 18.14 11.93 -12.18
CA LEU A 38 17.91 12.43 -13.54
C LEU A 38 16.41 12.61 -13.82
N SER A 39 15.57 11.69 -13.34
CA SER A 39 14.12 11.81 -13.49
C SER A 39 13.55 12.96 -12.66
N GLY A 40 14.11 13.23 -11.47
CA GLY A 40 13.76 14.39 -10.67
C GLY A 40 14.13 15.72 -11.34
N ALA A 41 15.29 15.79 -12.00
CA ALA A 41 15.77 17.01 -12.66
C ALA A 41 15.12 17.26 -14.04
N PHE A 42 14.94 16.21 -14.84
CA PHE A 42 14.56 16.34 -16.25
C PHE A 42 13.18 15.75 -16.55
N GLY A 43 12.67 14.86 -15.69
CA GLY A 43 11.48 14.05 -15.93
C GLY A 43 11.84 12.60 -16.30
N TYR A 44 10.97 11.67 -15.89
CA TYR A 44 11.19 10.23 -16.05
C TYR A 44 11.21 9.75 -17.50
N ASP A 45 10.35 10.29 -18.37
CA ASP A 45 10.25 9.87 -19.78
C ASP A 45 11.27 10.56 -20.69
N THR A 46 12.28 11.22 -20.12
CA THR A 46 13.26 11.96 -20.94
C THR A 46 14.24 11.05 -21.65
N ILE A 47 14.75 11.55 -22.79
CA ILE A 47 15.86 10.92 -23.52
C ILE A 47 17.12 10.74 -22.66
N ILE A 48 17.24 11.49 -21.56
CA ILE A 48 18.36 11.46 -20.63
C ILE A 48 18.23 10.29 -19.64
N ALA A 49 17.06 10.10 -19.02
CA ALA A 49 16.85 9.01 -18.06
C ALA A 49 16.62 7.65 -18.73
N LYS A 50 15.99 7.64 -19.91
CA LYS A 50 15.55 6.42 -20.60
C LYS A 50 16.66 5.38 -20.86
N PRO A 51 17.89 5.73 -21.28
CA PRO A 51 18.97 4.75 -21.44
C PRO A 51 19.29 4.01 -20.14
N PHE A 52 19.30 4.72 -19.00
CA PHE A 52 19.57 4.12 -17.70
C PHE A 52 18.44 3.17 -17.28
N CYS A 53 17.19 3.49 -17.59
CA CYS A 53 16.06 2.58 -17.37
C CYS A 53 16.21 1.28 -18.17
N LEU A 54 16.65 1.36 -19.44
CA LEU A 54 16.89 0.17 -20.26
C LEU A 54 18.01 -0.72 -19.69
N VAL A 55 19.13 -0.11 -19.28
CA VAL A 55 20.23 -0.87 -18.65
C VAL A 55 19.75 -1.47 -17.33
N ARG A 56 19.03 -0.70 -16.50
CA ARG A 56 18.46 -1.19 -15.24
C ARG A 56 17.55 -2.39 -15.48
N ASP A 57 16.66 -2.32 -16.47
CA ASP A 57 15.76 -3.41 -16.81
C ASP A 57 16.50 -4.66 -17.25
N LEU A 58 17.60 -4.51 -18.01
CA LEU A 58 18.45 -5.63 -18.38
C LEU A 58 19.09 -6.29 -17.15
N PHE A 59 19.67 -5.48 -16.25
CA PHE A 59 20.24 -5.95 -15.00
C PHE A 59 19.18 -6.65 -14.13
N TYR A 60 18.00 -6.05 -13.97
CA TYR A 60 16.90 -6.62 -13.22
C TYR A 60 16.39 -7.95 -13.81
N LYS A 61 16.10 -7.99 -15.11
CA LYS A 61 15.62 -9.21 -15.78
C LYS A 61 16.64 -10.33 -15.71
N THR A 62 17.92 -10.03 -15.92
CA THR A 62 19.01 -11.02 -15.83
C THR A 62 19.15 -11.56 -14.42
N GLY A 63 19.10 -10.68 -13.41
CA GLY A 63 19.21 -11.11 -12.02
C GLY A 63 18.00 -11.91 -11.53
N LEU A 64 16.79 -11.59 -12.01
CA LEU A 64 15.57 -12.33 -11.71
C LEU A 64 15.57 -13.72 -12.36
N ALA A 65 15.96 -13.81 -13.64
CA ALA A 65 16.01 -15.06 -14.38
C ALA A 65 17.05 -16.05 -13.80
N SER A 66 18.03 -15.53 -13.07
CA SER A 66 19.03 -16.34 -12.38
C SER A 66 18.46 -17.04 -11.14
N LEU A 67 17.29 -16.64 -10.62
CA LEU A 67 16.65 -17.25 -9.44
C LEU A 67 15.58 -18.28 -9.85
N PRO A 68 15.36 -19.34 -9.04
CA PRO A 68 14.24 -20.26 -9.24
C PRO A 68 12.91 -19.52 -9.28
N GLY A 69 11.99 -19.95 -10.15
CA GLY A 69 10.73 -19.23 -10.37
C GLY A 69 9.88 -19.02 -9.11
N ASN A 70 9.94 -19.97 -8.17
CA ASN A 70 9.23 -19.94 -6.89
C ASN A 70 10.04 -19.33 -5.73
N ASP A 71 11.23 -18.79 -5.99
CA ASP A 71 12.08 -18.21 -4.95
C ASP A 71 11.43 -16.94 -4.38
N ALA A 72 11.25 -16.93 -3.06
CA ALA A 72 10.70 -15.80 -2.31
C ALA A 72 11.48 -14.51 -2.60
N GLU A 73 12.81 -14.59 -2.73
CA GLU A 73 13.67 -13.43 -2.95
C GLU A 73 13.32 -12.64 -4.22
N ARG A 74 12.60 -13.23 -5.18
CA ARG A 74 12.10 -12.51 -6.36
C ARG A 74 11.16 -11.36 -5.98
N GLU A 75 10.32 -11.55 -4.96
CA GLU A 75 9.43 -10.51 -4.44
C GLU A 75 10.19 -9.37 -3.75
N MET A 76 11.26 -9.70 -3.02
CA MET A 76 12.12 -8.68 -2.43
C MET A 76 12.83 -7.84 -3.48
N LEU A 77 13.35 -8.51 -4.50
CA LEU A 77 14.07 -7.85 -5.58
C LEU A 77 13.15 -6.98 -6.41
N TRP A 78 11.92 -7.45 -6.67
CA TRP A 78 10.87 -6.62 -7.23
C TRP A 78 10.63 -5.39 -6.37
N TYR A 79 10.43 -5.55 -5.07
CA TYR A 79 10.14 -4.42 -4.18
C TYR A 79 11.27 -3.36 -4.18
N ILE A 80 12.53 -3.81 -4.10
CA ILE A 80 13.68 -2.90 -3.97
C ILE A 80 14.00 -2.19 -5.30
N VAL A 81 13.62 -2.76 -6.44
CA VAL A 81 13.94 -2.22 -7.77
C VAL A 81 12.72 -1.59 -8.44
N ARG A 82 11.65 -2.37 -8.63
CA ARG A 82 10.45 -1.98 -9.37
C ARG A 82 9.49 -1.18 -8.52
N TYR A 83 9.19 -1.63 -7.30
CA TYR A 83 8.32 -0.84 -6.42
C TYR A 83 8.98 0.48 -5.99
N ALA A 84 10.30 0.50 -5.76
CA ALA A 84 11.03 1.75 -5.52
C ALA A 84 10.93 2.73 -6.71
N GLU A 85 10.94 2.24 -7.95
CA GLU A 85 10.67 3.08 -9.13
C GLU A 85 9.24 3.60 -9.13
N PHE A 86 8.27 2.74 -8.81
CA PHE A 86 6.88 3.15 -8.67
C PHE A 86 6.74 4.30 -7.66
N GLU A 87 7.21 4.10 -6.43
CA GLU A 87 7.10 5.07 -5.34
C GLU A 87 7.75 6.41 -5.70
N GLN A 88 8.98 6.37 -6.24
CA GLN A 88 9.77 7.58 -6.45
C GLN A 88 9.38 8.33 -7.73
N LEU A 89 8.89 7.63 -8.76
CA LEU A 89 8.75 8.20 -10.10
C LEU A 89 7.35 8.09 -10.68
N ILE A 90 6.60 7.03 -10.36
CA ILE A 90 5.30 6.77 -10.99
C ILE A 90 4.16 7.33 -10.14
N ALA A 91 4.16 7.08 -8.83
CA ALA A 91 3.17 7.62 -7.90
C ALA A 91 3.03 9.15 -8.01
N PRO A 92 4.12 9.95 -7.99
CA PRO A 92 4.01 11.41 -8.21
C PRO A 92 3.43 11.80 -9.57
N GLN A 93 3.56 10.94 -10.59
CA GLN A 93 2.98 11.18 -11.92
C GLN A 93 1.49 10.86 -11.94
N ILE A 94 1.03 9.91 -11.13
CA ILE A 94 -0.39 9.63 -10.92
C ILE A 94 -1.03 10.85 -10.25
N ASP A 95 -0.43 11.39 -9.20
CA ASP A 95 -0.92 12.60 -8.53
C ASP A 95 -1.01 13.79 -9.51
N ARG A 96 0.07 14.05 -10.26
CA ARG A 96 0.07 15.11 -11.28
C ARG A 96 -0.94 14.85 -12.39
N TYR A 97 -1.22 13.59 -12.73
CA TYR A 97 -2.24 13.25 -13.72
C TYR A 97 -3.65 13.56 -13.22
N ILE A 98 -3.96 13.17 -11.98
CA ILE A 98 -5.24 13.48 -11.30
C ILE A 98 -5.43 14.99 -11.18
N GLU A 99 -4.37 15.76 -10.94
CA GLU A 99 -4.43 17.22 -10.88
C GLU A 99 -4.54 17.90 -12.26
N GLY A 100 -4.61 17.15 -13.37
CA GLY A 100 -4.62 17.69 -14.73
C GLY A 100 -3.29 18.32 -15.17
N LYS A 101 -2.20 18.04 -14.46
CA LYS A 101 -0.85 18.59 -14.68
C LYS A 101 0.11 17.63 -15.37
N SER A 102 -0.38 16.49 -15.86
CA SER A 102 0.42 15.48 -16.56
C SER A 102 -0.22 15.06 -17.87
N THR A 103 0.61 14.86 -18.90
CA THR A 103 0.23 14.34 -20.22
C THR A 103 0.58 12.86 -20.39
N LYS A 104 0.97 12.18 -19.30
CA LYS A 104 1.30 10.76 -19.27
C LYS A 104 0.16 9.92 -19.83
N ASN A 105 0.51 8.85 -20.54
CA ASN A 105 -0.47 7.87 -21.01
C ASN A 105 -1.05 7.12 -19.81
N PRO A 106 -2.34 7.28 -19.49
CA PRO A 106 -2.93 6.68 -18.30
C PRO A 106 -3.01 5.16 -18.37
N LYS A 107 -2.97 4.55 -19.56
CA LYS A 107 -2.86 3.08 -19.70
C LYS A 107 -1.57 2.54 -19.10
N GLN A 108 -0.47 3.29 -19.16
CA GLN A 108 0.79 2.87 -18.54
C GLN A 108 0.71 2.95 -17.01
N LEU A 109 0.04 3.96 -16.47
CA LEU A 109 -0.18 4.10 -15.03
C LEU A 109 -1.07 2.95 -14.50
N VAL A 110 -2.07 2.53 -15.28
CA VAL A 110 -2.92 1.37 -14.97
C VAL A 110 -2.09 0.09 -14.86
N LEU A 111 -1.19 -0.16 -15.82
CA LEU A 111 -0.31 -1.34 -15.79
C LEU A 111 0.57 -1.39 -14.53
N TRP A 112 1.06 -0.25 -14.06
CA TRP A 112 1.80 -0.17 -12.80
C TRP A 112 0.97 -0.56 -11.59
N THR A 113 -0.28 -0.09 -11.52
CA THR A 113 -1.19 -0.49 -10.43
C THR A 113 -1.64 -1.95 -10.53
N ASP A 114 -1.74 -2.51 -11.74
CA ASP A 114 -2.00 -3.95 -11.93
C ASP A 114 -0.79 -4.79 -11.50
N GLU A 115 0.45 -4.37 -11.78
CA GLU A 115 1.67 -5.03 -11.28
C GLU A 115 1.67 -5.03 -9.73
N ILE A 116 1.37 -3.89 -9.10
CA ILE A 116 1.23 -3.80 -7.62
C ILE A 116 0.19 -4.81 -7.12
N TYR A 117 -0.96 -4.91 -7.78
CA TYR A 117 -2.01 -5.87 -7.41
C TYR A 117 -1.49 -7.31 -7.39
N GLU A 118 -0.76 -7.73 -8.43
CA GLU A 118 -0.18 -9.07 -8.51
C GLU A 118 0.75 -9.37 -7.32
N HIS A 119 1.53 -8.38 -6.88
CA HIS A 119 2.47 -8.55 -5.76
C HIS A 119 1.78 -8.57 -4.38
N ILE A 120 0.60 -7.97 -4.23
CA ILE A 120 -0.25 -8.15 -3.03
C ILE A 120 -0.61 -9.63 -2.83
N HIS A 121 -0.84 -10.35 -3.93
CA HIS A 121 -1.17 -11.77 -3.88
C HIS A 121 0.02 -12.67 -3.54
N GLU A 122 1.21 -12.32 -4.02
CA GLU A 122 2.38 -13.19 -3.89
C GLU A 122 3.10 -13.03 -2.55
N LEU A 123 3.26 -11.81 -2.04
CA LEU A 123 4.01 -11.52 -0.81
C LEU A 123 3.60 -12.37 0.41
N PRO A 124 2.29 -12.54 0.72
CA PRO A 124 1.86 -13.36 1.86
C PRO A 124 2.24 -14.84 1.74
N LYS A 125 2.37 -15.35 0.51
CA LYS A 125 2.64 -16.77 0.22
C LYS A 125 4.12 -17.12 0.31
N LYS A 126 5.02 -16.13 0.27
CA LYS A 126 6.47 -16.35 0.24
C LYS A 126 7.08 -16.36 1.64
N SER A 127 7.92 -17.34 1.92
CA SER A 127 8.77 -17.38 3.12
C SER A 127 10.18 -16.94 2.77
N PHE A 128 10.64 -15.83 3.34
CA PHE A 128 11.98 -15.33 3.09
C PHE A 128 13.03 -16.10 3.90
N ARG A 129 14.19 -16.30 3.30
CA ARG A 129 15.33 -16.94 3.98
C ARG A 129 16.17 -15.93 4.77
N ASP A 130 16.11 -14.66 4.40
CA ASP A 130 16.86 -13.61 5.09
C ASP A 130 16.06 -13.14 6.31
N PRO A 131 16.62 -13.20 7.53
CA PRO A 131 15.96 -12.70 8.73
C PRO A 131 15.59 -11.21 8.62
N TRP A 132 16.40 -10.40 7.93
CA TRP A 132 16.13 -8.98 7.73
C TRP A 132 14.93 -8.75 6.81
N PHE A 133 14.77 -9.56 5.76
CA PHE A 133 13.59 -9.49 4.89
C PHE A 133 12.35 -10.07 5.58
N THR A 134 12.51 -11.14 6.35
CA THR A 134 11.42 -11.73 7.16
C THR A 134 10.84 -10.70 8.12
N ALA A 135 11.70 -9.99 8.87
CA ALA A 135 11.27 -8.93 9.79
C ALA A 135 10.60 -7.73 9.10
N ARG A 136 10.81 -7.53 7.80
CA ARG A 136 10.26 -6.40 7.03
C ARG A 136 9.09 -6.77 6.13
N ARG A 137 8.82 -8.06 5.94
CA ARG A 137 7.82 -8.57 5.01
C ARG A 137 6.46 -7.93 5.22
N TYR A 138 6.01 -7.82 6.47
CA TYR A 138 4.73 -7.23 6.78
C TYR A 138 4.69 -5.74 6.41
N ASN A 139 5.72 -4.97 6.75
CA ASN A 139 5.82 -3.56 6.34
C ASN A 139 5.78 -3.42 4.81
N ILE A 140 6.53 -4.25 4.08
CA ILE A 140 6.55 -4.25 2.62
C ILE A 140 5.17 -4.52 2.04
N PHE A 141 4.48 -5.52 2.58
CA PHE A 141 3.12 -5.85 2.18
C PHE A 141 2.17 -4.67 2.41
N CYS A 142 2.23 -4.02 3.58
CA CYS A 142 1.40 -2.85 3.87
C CYS A 142 1.68 -1.68 2.90
N ASP A 143 2.94 -1.45 2.51
CA ASP A 143 3.31 -0.40 1.55
C ASP A 143 2.67 -0.65 0.17
N VAL A 144 2.75 -1.88 -0.31
CA VAL A 144 2.20 -2.30 -1.60
C VAL A 144 0.67 -2.20 -1.59
N VAL A 145 0.03 -2.66 -0.51
CA VAL A 145 -1.43 -2.56 -0.35
C VAL A 145 -1.89 -1.11 -0.29
N TRP A 146 -1.22 -0.28 0.51
CA TRP A 146 -1.51 1.14 0.62
C TRP A 146 -1.42 1.84 -0.74
N SER A 147 -0.36 1.57 -1.49
CA SER A 147 -0.19 2.14 -2.83
C SER A 147 -1.34 1.78 -3.77
N TYR A 148 -1.78 0.52 -3.78
CA TYR A 148 -2.93 0.14 -4.61
C TYR A 148 -4.19 0.92 -4.22
N ILE A 149 -4.51 0.94 -2.93
CA ILE A 149 -5.72 1.57 -2.40
C ILE A 149 -5.71 3.08 -2.59
N ALA A 150 -4.55 3.74 -2.48
CA ALA A 150 -4.43 5.18 -2.64
C ALA A 150 -4.54 5.62 -4.11
N PHE A 151 -3.91 4.88 -5.05
CA PHE A 151 -3.75 5.36 -6.42
C PHE A 151 -4.75 4.77 -7.42
N ARG A 152 -5.12 3.48 -7.30
CA ARG A 152 -6.00 2.82 -8.28
C ARG A 152 -7.37 3.49 -8.39
N PRO A 153 -8.07 3.81 -7.29
CA PRO A 153 -9.40 4.39 -7.36
C PRO A 153 -9.41 5.71 -8.14
N SER A 154 -8.52 6.62 -7.77
CA SER A 154 -8.42 7.94 -8.39
C SER A 154 -8.06 7.84 -9.87
N LEU A 155 -7.14 6.94 -10.23
CA LEU A 155 -6.74 6.73 -11.62
C LEU A 155 -7.88 6.20 -12.51
N VAL A 156 -8.65 5.24 -12.01
CA VAL A 156 -9.81 4.68 -12.74
C VAL A 156 -10.89 5.74 -12.93
N SER A 157 -11.13 6.58 -11.91
CA SER A 157 -12.11 7.66 -11.99
C SER A 157 -11.73 8.73 -12.99
N GLU A 158 -10.47 9.15 -13.01
CA GLU A 158 -9.97 10.14 -13.99
C GLU A 158 -10.09 9.59 -15.42
N LEU A 159 -9.73 8.32 -15.61
CA LEU A 159 -9.82 7.62 -16.91
C LEU A 159 -11.24 7.54 -17.47
N ALA A 160 -12.24 7.47 -16.60
CA ALA A 160 -13.63 7.42 -17.01
C ALA A 160 -14.18 8.78 -17.49
N GLY A 161 -13.44 9.89 -17.25
CA GLY A 161 -13.81 11.23 -17.73
C GLY A 161 -15.16 11.74 -17.20
N GLU A 162 -15.71 11.12 -16.14
CA GLU A 162 -17.02 11.49 -15.60
C GLU A 162 -16.89 12.65 -14.63
N ASN A 163 -17.31 13.83 -15.09
CA ASN A 163 -17.55 15.00 -14.25
C ASN A 163 -18.89 14.83 -13.49
N LYS A 164 -18.97 13.88 -12.54
CA LYS A 164 -20.20 13.65 -11.75
C LYS A 164 -19.93 13.21 -10.32
N ASN A 165 -20.85 13.61 -9.44
CA ASN A 165 -20.93 13.43 -7.98
C ASN A 165 -20.68 12.01 -7.40
N ILE A 166 -20.39 11.00 -8.22
CA ILE A 166 -20.13 9.63 -7.80
C ILE A 166 -18.94 9.07 -8.60
N HIS A 167 -17.87 8.76 -7.87
CA HIS A 167 -16.58 8.27 -8.34
C HIS A 167 -16.72 6.97 -9.18
N PRO A 168 -16.39 6.96 -10.50
CA PRO A 168 -16.59 5.83 -11.42
C PRO A 168 -16.05 4.48 -10.95
N PHE A 169 -14.90 4.47 -10.28
CA PHE A 169 -14.36 3.27 -9.65
C PHE A 169 -15.36 2.58 -8.71
N LEU A 170 -16.18 3.36 -7.98
CA LEU A 170 -17.18 2.83 -7.04
C LEU A 170 -18.40 2.23 -7.74
N LYS A 171 -18.52 2.39 -9.05
CA LYS A 171 -19.58 1.75 -9.85
C LYS A 171 -19.10 0.48 -10.54
N ASP A 172 -17.79 0.23 -10.60
CA ASP A 172 -17.24 -0.95 -11.24
C ASP A 172 -17.16 -2.14 -10.25
N PRO A 173 -18.03 -3.16 -10.39
CA PRO A 173 -18.02 -4.31 -9.50
C PRO A 173 -16.71 -5.12 -9.57
N LYS A 174 -15.97 -5.06 -10.69
CA LYS A 174 -14.67 -5.75 -10.80
C LYS A 174 -13.62 -5.10 -9.93
N GLU A 175 -13.56 -3.77 -9.93
CA GLU A 175 -12.61 -3.03 -9.12
C GLU A 175 -12.94 -3.14 -7.62
N ILE A 176 -14.22 -3.12 -7.26
CA ILE A 176 -14.65 -3.36 -5.87
C ILE A 176 -14.35 -4.79 -5.42
N ALA A 177 -14.57 -5.80 -6.27
CA ALA A 177 -14.18 -7.18 -5.97
C ALA A 177 -12.67 -7.33 -5.71
N ARG A 178 -11.82 -6.55 -6.41
CA ARG A 178 -10.37 -6.50 -6.13
C ARG A 178 -10.09 -5.91 -4.75
N ILE A 179 -10.80 -4.85 -4.34
CA ILE A 179 -10.64 -4.27 -2.99
C ILE A 179 -11.09 -5.24 -1.90
N GLU A 180 -12.21 -5.94 -2.11
CA GLU A 180 -12.68 -7.00 -1.19
C GLU A 180 -11.64 -8.12 -1.06
N GLU A 181 -11.05 -8.54 -2.17
CA GLU A 181 -9.97 -9.53 -2.17
C GLU A 181 -8.73 -9.04 -1.43
N ILE A 182 -8.28 -7.80 -1.66
CA ILE A 182 -7.17 -7.18 -0.92
C ILE A 182 -7.47 -7.17 0.57
N LEU A 183 -8.66 -6.74 0.98
CA LEU A 183 -9.04 -6.69 2.39
C LEU A 183 -9.01 -8.08 3.05
N ARG A 184 -9.45 -9.12 2.32
CA ARG A 184 -9.37 -10.52 2.76
C ARG A 184 -7.93 -10.99 2.90
N ILE A 185 -7.09 -10.74 1.90
CA ILE A 185 -5.66 -11.11 1.92
C ILE A 185 -4.96 -10.39 3.08
N PHE A 186 -5.19 -9.08 3.22
CA PHE A 186 -4.63 -8.25 4.28
C PHE A 186 -5.00 -8.79 5.67
N SER A 187 -6.28 -9.02 5.91
CA SER A 187 -6.78 -9.54 7.20
C SER A 187 -6.18 -10.91 7.51
N THR A 188 -6.14 -11.81 6.51
CA THR A 188 -5.58 -13.15 6.66
C THR A 188 -4.09 -13.09 6.98
N PHE A 189 -3.34 -12.28 6.22
CA PHE A 189 -1.90 -12.19 6.37
C PHE A 189 -1.50 -11.54 7.69
N ARG A 190 -2.26 -10.53 8.13
CA ARG A 190 -2.10 -9.89 9.44
C ARG A 190 -2.23 -10.89 10.60
N GLU A 191 -3.25 -11.74 10.59
CA GLU A 191 -3.41 -12.79 11.62
C GLU A 191 -2.32 -13.87 11.54
N GLN A 192 -1.85 -14.20 10.33
CA GLN A 192 -0.72 -15.10 10.16
C GLN A 192 0.58 -14.52 10.72
N ILE A 193 0.85 -13.23 10.49
CA ILE A 193 2.06 -12.57 10.98
C ILE A 193 2.08 -12.54 12.51
N LYS A 194 0.95 -12.25 13.17
CA LYS A 194 0.83 -12.29 14.64
C LYS A 194 1.25 -13.64 15.24
N THR A 195 0.90 -14.73 14.57
CA THR A 195 1.10 -16.09 15.10
C THR A 195 2.42 -16.72 14.64
N ARG A 196 2.89 -16.42 13.43
CA ARG A 196 4.04 -17.10 12.80
C ARG A 196 5.32 -16.27 12.80
N GLU A 197 5.20 -14.94 12.73
CA GLU A 197 6.33 -14.03 12.60
C GLU A 197 6.13 -12.75 13.45
N PRO A 198 5.97 -12.89 14.78
CA PRO A 198 5.63 -11.77 15.66
C PRO A 198 6.68 -10.65 15.63
N GLU A 199 7.96 -11.00 15.40
CA GLU A 199 9.05 -10.02 15.23
C GLU A 199 8.83 -9.08 14.02
N GLY A 200 8.16 -9.55 12.96
CA GLY A 200 7.83 -8.70 11.82
C GLY A 200 6.76 -7.66 12.17
N LEU A 201 5.77 -8.04 12.98
CA LEU A 201 4.76 -7.13 13.49
C LEU A 201 5.35 -6.13 14.49
N LYS A 202 6.22 -6.60 15.38
CA LYS A 202 6.95 -5.75 16.32
C LYS A 202 7.82 -4.73 15.61
N TYR A 203 8.52 -5.12 14.55
CA TYR A 203 9.27 -4.19 13.71
C TYR A 203 8.33 -3.13 13.11
N PHE A 204 7.22 -3.55 12.50
CA PHE A 204 6.25 -2.62 11.91
C PHE A 204 5.69 -1.62 12.94
N ASN A 205 5.30 -2.11 14.12
CA ASN A 205 4.75 -1.28 15.20
C ASN A 205 5.78 -0.32 15.82
N SER A 206 7.08 -0.63 15.68
CA SER A 206 8.17 0.23 16.16
C SER A 206 8.43 1.44 15.25
N LEU A 207 7.95 1.41 14.00
CA LEU A 207 8.15 2.49 13.06
C LEU A 207 7.19 3.66 13.37
N PRO A 208 7.72 4.87 13.65
CA PRO A 208 6.90 6.06 13.80
C PRO A 208 6.01 6.25 12.58
N GLU A 209 4.77 6.69 12.80
CA GLU A 209 3.77 6.99 11.76
C GLU A 209 3.31 5.84 10.85
N ARG A 210 3.99 4.69 10.85
CA ARG A 210 3.62 3.53 10.01
C ARG A 210 2.58 2.64 10.67
N TRP A 211 2.57 2.57 12.00
CA TRP A 211 1.72 1.65 12.75
C TRP A 211 0.22 1.91 12.57
N TYR A 212 -0.20 3.13 12.23
CA TYR A 212 -1.61 3.43 11.87
C TYR A 212 -1.92 3.20 10.38
N GLY A 213 -0.90 2.94 9.55
CA GLY A 213 -1.08 2.61 8.14
C GLY A 213 -1.95 1.37 7.94
N ASP A 214 -1.86 0.39 8.84
CA ASP A 214 -2.75 -0.78 8.87
C ASP A 214 -4.22 -0.39 9.00
N LEU A 215 -4.51 0.53 9.93
CA LEU A 215 -5.86 1.02 10.15
C LEU A 215 -6.33 1.85 8.95
N ASN A 216 -5.46 2.63 8.34
CA ASN A 216 -5.80 3.45 7.19
C ASN A 216 -6.12 2.59 5.96
N VAL A 217 -5.36 1.52 5.73
CA VAL A 217 -5.65 0.51 4.69
C VAL A 217 -7.04 -0.10 4.88
N ILE A 218 -7.35 -0.57 6.09
CA ILE A 218 -8.66 -1.15 6.40
C ILE A 218 -9.76 -0.11 6.22
N TYR A 219 -9.54 1.11 6.72
CA TYR A 219 -10.50 2.21 6.63
C TYR A 219 -10.85 2.53 5.18
N MET A 220 -9.86 2.77 4.33
CA MET A 220 -10.07 3.13 2.94
C MET A 220 -10.69 1.99 2.13
N ALA A 221 -10.23 0.75 2.32
CA ALA A 221 -10.80 -0.41 1.64
C ALA A 221 -12.27 -0.62 2.00
N THR A 222 -12.60 -0.60 3.30
CA THR A 222 -13.98 -0.75 3.78
C THR A 222 -14.86 0.41 3.33
N LEU A 223 -14.33 1.65 3.33
CA LEU A 223 -15.03 2.82 2.80
C LEU A 223 -15.44 2.62 1.34
N TYR A 224 -14.52 2.21 0.46
CA TYR A 224 -14.83 1.99 -0.96
C TYR A 224 -15.91 0.92 -1.17
N ILE A 225 -15.83 -0.19 -0.43
CA ILE A 225 -16.82 -1.27 -0.48
C ILE A 225 -18.20 -0.76 -0.03
N LEU A 226 -18.26 -0.03 1.08
CA LEU A 226 -19.52 0.46 1.64
C LEU A 226 -20.18 1.52 0.76
N VAL A 227 -19.40 2.43 0.17
CA VAL A 227 -19.94 3.40 -0.80
C VAL A 227 -20.50 2.68 -2.02
N HIS A 228 -19.79 1.68 -2.57
CA HIS A 228 -20.32 0.85 -3.66
C HIS A 228 -21.64 0.19 -3.28
N ARG A 229 -21.73 -0.39 -2.08
CA ARG A 229 -22.93 -1.05 -1.58
C ARG A 229 -24.09 -0.07 -1.39
N ASP A 230 -23.83 1.16 -0.97
CA ASP A 230 -24.87 2.17 -0.87
C ASP A 230 -25.38 2.59 -2.25
N ILE A 231 -24.47 2.85 -3.21
CA ILE A 231 -24.82 3.21 -4.60
C ILE A 231 -25.66 2.10 -5.27
N THR A 232 -25.31 0.84 -5.03
CA THR A 232 -26.00 -0.32 -5.61
C THR A 232 -27.25 -0.74 -4.83
N GLY A 233 -27.55 -0.08 -3.70
CA GLY A 233 -28.70 -0.41 -2.85
C GLY A 233 -28.56 -1.73 -2.07
N THR A 234 -27.34 -2.25 -1.92
CA THR A 234 -27.05 -3.52 -1.24
C THR A 234 -26.51 -3.36 0.18
N LEU A 235 -26.32 -2.12 0.66
CA LEU A 235 -25.85 -1.82 2.01
C LEU A 235 -26.81 -2.37 3.08
N SER A 236 -26.31 -3.24 3.95
CA SER A 236 -27.04 -3.88 5.06
C SER A 236 -26.30 -3.70 6.39
N CYS A 237 -27.02 -3.75 7.51
CA CYS A 237 -26.44 -3.64 8.85
C CYS A 237 -25.82 -4.93 9.36
N ASP A 238 -26.23 -6.07 8.81
CA ASP A 238 -25.64 -7.38 9.12
C ASP A 238 -24.32 -7.60 8.36
N ASP A 239 -23.95 -6.64 7.52
CA ASP A 239 -22.73 -6.67 6.74
C ASP A 239 -21.49 -6.54 7.65
N PRO A 240 -20.61 -7.54 7.70
CA PRO A 240 -19.42 -7.50 8.56
C PRO A 240 -18.49 -6.33 8.23
N VAL A 241 -18.54 -5.81 6.99
CA VAL A 241 -17.73 -4.66 6.57
C VAL A 241 -18.19 -3.37 7.26
N VAL A 242 -19.49 -3.21 7.55
CA VAL A 242 -20.00 -2.03 8.29
C VAL A 242 -19.41 -2.00 9.69
N LYS A 243 -19.43 -3.13 10.39
CA LYS A 243 -18.85 -3.25 11.74
C LYS A 243 -17.35 -2.97 11.71
N LEU A 244 -16.63 -3.54 10.75
CA LEU A 244 -15.19 -3.34 10.60
C LEU A 244 -14.85 -1.87 10.32
N TYR A 245 -15.56 -1.22 9.39
CA TYR A 245 -15.41 0.20 9.09
C TYR A 245 -15.58 1.07 10.32
N LEU A 246 -16.69 0.90 11.05
CA LEU A 246 -16.99 1.70 12.23
C LEU A 246 -15.95 1.50 13.34
N GLN A 247 -15.52 0.26 13.58
CA GLN A 247 -14.47 -0.03 14.56
C GLN A 247 -13.15 0.65 14.19
N THR A 248 -12.70 0.50 12.94
CA THR A 248 -11.45 1.11 12.45
C THR A 248 -11.50 2.63 12.46
N ARG A 249 -12.59 3.23 12.00
CA ARG A 249 -12.85 4.67 12.05
C ARG A 249 -12.71 5.21 13.47
N ASN A 250 -13.37 4.57 14.43
CA ASN A 250 -13.33 5.02 15.81
C ASN A 250 -11.91 4.93 16.39
N SER A 251 -11.16 3.88 16.07
CA SER A 251 -9.76 3.79 16.51
C SER A 251 -8.85 4.82 15.85
N LEU A 252 -9.06 5.15 14.58
CA LEU A 252 -8.36 6.27 13.95
C LEU A 252 -8.66 7.61 14.67
N LEU A 253 -9.94 7.87 14.98
CA LEU A 253 -10.38 9.11 15.65
C LEU A 253 -9.93 9.23 17.11
N TYR A 254 -9.97 8.13 17.87
CA TYR A 254 -9.76 8.17 19.32
C TYR A 254 -8.36 7.76 19.73
N ASP A 255 -7.80 6.73 19.10
CA ASP A 255 -6.53 6.14 19.52
C ASP A 255 -5.35 6.73 18.74
N VAL A 256 -5.50 6.92 17.42
CA VAL A 256 -4.41 7.42 16.56
C VAL A 256 -4.31 8.93 16.65
N ALA A 257 -5.41 9.64 16.46
CA ALA A 257 -5.42 11.10 16.43
C ALA A 257 -5.10 11.76 17.78
N ASN A 258 -4.95 10.97 18.86
CA ASN A 258 -4.51 11.42 20.17
C ASN A 258 -3.24 10.68 20.67
N ASP A 259 -2.55 9.92 19.81
CA ASP A 259 -1.33 9.21 20.21
C ASP A 259 -0.17 10.20 20.38
N VAL A 260 0.42 10.22 21.58
CA VAL A 260 1.52 11.10 21.99
C VAL A 260 2.80 10.97 21.16
N ARG A 261 2.93 9.92 20.35
CA ARG A 261 4.07 9.72 19.45
C ARG A 261 3.95 10.50 18.14
N LEU A 262 2.74 10.98 17.81
CA LEU A 262 2.51 11.79 16.61
C LEU A 262 2.73 13.27 16.91
N THR A 263 3.21 14.03 15.92
CA THR A 263 3.26 15.49 16.01
C THR A 263 1.84 16.06 16.04
N SER A 264 1.67 17.23 16.66
CA SER A 264 0.36 17.89 16.70
C SER A 264 -0.18 18.18 15.29
N GLU A 265 0.70 18.51 14.34
CA GLU A 265 0.35 18.69 12.93
C GLU A 265 -0.22 17.41 12.33
N LYS A 266 0.45 16.26 12.56
CA LYS A 266 -0.02 14.98 12.02
C LYS A 266 -1.32 14.50 12.66
N GLN A 267 -1.48 14.76 13.96
CA GLN A 267 -2.75 14.50 14.66
C GLN A 267 -3.88 15.33 14.07
N GLN A 268 -3.63 16.60 13.73
CA GLN A 268 -4.63 17.48 13.13
C GLN A 268 -4.97 17.05 11.70
N GLU A 269 -3.96 16.73 10.87
CA GLU A 269 -4.15 16.20 9.52
C GLU A 269 -5.07 14.97 9.52
N ILE A 270 -4.82 13.99 10.41
CA ILE A 270 -5.66 12.80 10.53
C ILE A 270 -7.10 13.17 10.94
N LYS A 271 -7.28 14.14 11.84
CA LYS A 271 -8.63 14.61 12.24
C LYS A 271 -9.36 15.27 11.09
N ASP A 272 -8.66 16.09 10.30
CA ASP A 272 -9.22 16.81 9.18
C ASP A 272 -9.62 15.85 8.05
N ASP A 273 -8.74 14.90 7.70
CA ASP A 273 -8.99 13.86 6.69
C ASP A 273 -10.19 12.98 7.07
N LEU A 274 -10.25 12.56 8.34
CA LEU A 274 -11.38 11.79 8.83
C LEU A 274 -12.66 12.63 8.79
N SER A 275 -12.62 13.87 9.26
CA SER A 275 -13.78 14.78 9.29
C SER A 275 -14.34 15.07 7.89
N ALA A 276 -13.47 15.27 6.89
CA ALA A 276 -13.88 15.40 5.49
C ALA A 276 -14.57 14.12 4.98
N SER A 277 -14.16 12.96 5.49
CA SER A 277 -14.81 11.67 5.22
C SER A 277 -16.16 11.53 5.96
N LEU A 278 -16.29 12.10 7.17
CA LEU A 278 -17.52 12.08 8.00
C LEU A 278 -18.67 12.88 7.37
N ASP A 279 -18.36 13.99 6.69
CA ASP A 279 -19.36 14.84 6.05
C ASP A 279 -19.94 14.23 4.76
N ASN A 280 -19.40 13.08 4.30
CA ASN A 280 -19.94 12.35 3.17
C ASN A 280 -21.28 11.68 3.49
N GLY A 281 -22.18 11.67 2.50
CA GLY A 281 -23.51 11.04 2.61
C GLY A 281 -23.52 9.58 3.06
N LEU A 282 -22.39 8.87 3.01
CA LEU A 282 -22.26 7.50 3.51
C LEU A 282 -22.52 7.37 5.01
N GLU A 283 -21.94 8.25 5.85
CA GLU A 283 -22.16 8.15 7.30
C GLU A 283 -23.61 8.38 7.66
N LYS A 284 -24.28 9.30 6.95
CA LYS A 284 -25.72 9.52 7.07
C LYS A 284 -26.50 8.29 6.61
N ALA A 285 -26.09 7.63 5.52
CA ALA A 285 -26.72 6.40 5.04
C ALA A 285 -26.57 5.24 6.05
N ILE A 286 -25.37 5.06 6.62
CA ILE A 286 -25.11 4.08 7.69
C ILE A 286 -25.91 4.44 8.94
N ALA A 287 -25.96 5.71 9.36
CA ALA A 287 -26.74 6.13 10.52
C ALA A 287 -28.25 5.92 10.35
N LEU A 288 -28.76 6.13 9.14
CA LEU A 288 -30.17 5.93 8.84
C LEU A 288 -30.54 4.45 8.80
N LYS A 289 -29.71 3.62 8.16
CA LYS A 289 -29.97 2.17 8.00
C LYS A 289 -29.60 1.39 9.26
N CYS A 290 -28.51 1.76 9.93
CA CYS A 290 -27.88 1.05 11.04
C CYS A 290 -27.66 1.94 12.29
N PRO A 291 -28.71 2.62 12.79
CA PRO A 291 -28.58 3.57 13.90
C PRO A 291 -28.01 2.94 15.19
N GLN A 292 -28.24 1.65 15.39
CA GLN A 292 -27.73 0.89 16.53
C GLN A 292 -26.21 0.75 16.53
N LEU A 293 -25.55 0.80 15.36
CA LEU A 293 -24.11 0.66 15.21
C LEU A 293 -23.36 2.01 15.28
N MET A 294 -24.06 3.13 15.11
CA MET A 294 -23.48 4.48 15.19
C MET A 294 -23.34 5.04 16.60
N LYS A 295 -23.85 4.32 17.61
CA LYS A 295 -23.52 4.63 19.01
C LYS A 295 -22.01 4.50 19.17
N LYS A 296 -21.38 5.42 19.92
CA LYS A 296 -19.95 5.33 20.26
C LYS A 296 -19.65 3.86 20.62
N PRO A 297 -18.59 3.26 20.07
CA PRO A 297 -18.33 1.86 20.29
C PRO A 297 -18.17 1.66 21.80
N ASP A 298 -18.87 0.68 22.36
CA ASP A 298 -18.79 0.37 23.79
C ASP A 298 -17.34 0.06 24.21
N GLN A 299 -16.47 -0.29 23.25
CA GLN A 299 -15.02 -0.32 23.40
C GLN A 299 -14.32 0.15 22.09
N PRO A 300 -13.44 1.17 22.11
CA PRO A 300 -12.46 1.37 21.03
C PRO A 300 -11.65 0.07 20.83
N ILE A 301 -11.06 -0.16 19.64
CA ILE A 301 -10.12 -1.27 19.49
C ILE A 301 -9.04 -1.01 20.54
N ASP A 302 -8.94 -1.86 21.56
CA ASP A 302 -7.97 -1.62 22.62
C ASP A 302 -6.58 -1.76 22.01
N MET A 303 -6.00 -0.60 21.70
CA MET A 303 -4.65 -0.49 21.23
C MET A 303 -3.66 -1.01 22.26
N ARG A 304 -4.05 -1.12 23.55
CA ARG A 304 -3.28 -1.84 24.56
C ARG A 304 -3.37 -3.34 24.34
N GLN A 305 -4.49 -3.96 23.99
CA GLN A 305 -4.51 -5.38 23.59
C GLN A 305 -3.74 -5.66 22.28
N TRP A 306 -3.69 -4.68 21.36
CA TRP A 306 -2.77 -4.70 20.21
C TRP A 306 -1.29 -4.48 20.58
N ARG A 307 -0.99 -3.92 21.76
CA ARG A 307 0.37 -3.71 22.31
C ARG A 307 0.77 -4.74 23.39
N GLN A 308 -0.19 -5.40 24.02
CA GLN A 308 -0.06 -6.26 25.22
C GLN A 308 -0.10 -7.75 24.86
N SER A 309 -0.28 -8.09 23.59
CA SER A 309 0.12 -9.43 23.10
C SER A 309 1.65 -9.61 23.04
N ASP A 310 2.41 -8.56 23.40
CA ASP A 310 3.87 -8.47 23.23
C ASP A 310 4.64 -8.13 24.54
N GLN A 311 4.12 -8.51 25.72
CA GLN A 311 4.93 -8.63 26.94
C GLN A 311 5.10 -10.10 27.34
#